data_AF-A0A9W6SZB8-F1
#
_entry.id   AF-A0A9W6SZB8-F1
#
_cell.length_a   1.000
_cell.length_b   1.000
_cell.length_c   1.000
_cell.angle_alpha   90.00
_cell.angle_beta   90.00
_cell.angle_gamma   90.00
#
_symmetry.space_group_name_H-M   'P 1'
#
loop_
_entity.id
_entity.type
_entity.pdbx_description
1 polymer ?
#
loop_
_entity_poly.entity_id
_entity_poly.type
_entity_poly.pdbx_seq_one_letter_code
_entity_poly.pdbx_strand_id
1 'polypeptide(L)'
;MLYRGSEVIREVAWVIFDEVHYMRDKSRGVVWEETIILLPDKVHYVFLSATIPNAMEFAEWICDIHRQPCHIVYTDFRPTPLQHYLFPANGDGIHLVVDEKGTFREENFQKAMASISNKMGEDSGSIDAKKGKVKKGGFNDGKSDIYKIVKMIWAKKYNPVIVFSFSKRDCENLALKMSKLDFNTDDEREMLTKIFNNAISILSDEDKELPQIKHILPLLRRGIGIHHSGLLPILKEIIEIFCFHIC
;
A
#
# COMPACT_ATOMS: atom_id res chain seq x y z
N MET A 1 -3.34 10.26 29.02
CA MET A 1 -4.39 10.08 30.06
C MET A 1 -3.83 9.38 31.29
N LEU A 2 -3.12 8.26 31.10
CA LEU A 2 -2.46 7.48 32.17
C LEU A 2 -1.51 8.34 33.01
N TYR A 3 -0.50 8.97 32.40
CA TYR A 3 0.41 9.89 33.10
C TYR A 3 -0.27 11.07 33.82
N ARG A 4 -1.45 11.50 33.35
CA ARG A 4 -2.21 12.60 33.96
C ARG A 4 -3.18 12.13 35.05
N GLY A 5 -3.26 10.82 35.33
CA GLY A 5 -4.18 10.27 36.33
C GLY A 5 -5.66 10.54 36.02
N SER A 6 -6.04 10.52 34.74
CA SER A 6 -7.42 10.82 34.33
C SER A 6 -8.42 9.86 34.97
N GLU A 7 -9.49 10.41 35.56
CA GLU A 7 -10.54 9.61 36.23
C GLU A 7 -11.26 8.64 35.28
N VAL A 8 -11.30 8.95 33.97
CA VAL A 8 -11.89 8.09 32.93
C VAL A 8 -11.33 6.66 32.99
N ILE A 9 -10.03 6.51 33.28
CA ILE A 9 -9.37 5.19 33.34
C ILE A 9 -9.93 4.34 34.48
N ARG A 10 -10.53 4.94 35.52
CA ARG A 10 -11.15 4.19 36.62
C ARG A 10 -12.40 3.44 36.19
N GLU A 11 -13.10 3.91 35.17
CA GLU A 11 -14.35 3.33 34.65
C GLU A 11 -14.13 2.38 33.48
N VAL A 12 -12.92 2.37 32.91
CA VAL A 12 -12.57 1.47 31.80
C VAL A 12 -12.41 0.04 32.32
N ALA A 13 -13.17 -0.88 31.73
CA ALA A 13 -13.05 -2.32 31.97
C ALA A 13 -12.30 -3.06 30.85
N TRP A 14 -12.38 -2.55 29.61
CA TRP A 14 -11.78 -3.18 28.43
C TRP A 14 -11.05 -2.14 27.58
N VAL A 15 -9.86 -2.49 27.08
CA VAL A 15 -9.12 -1.70 26.10
C VAL A 15 -8.79 -2.55 24.89
N ILE A 16 -9.12 -2.03 23.71
CA ILE A 16 -8.80 -2.66 22.43
C ILE A 16 -7.54 -2.01 21.87
N PHE A 17 -6.54 -2.83 21.63
CA PHE A 17 -5.29 -2.48 20.98
C PHE A 17 -5.34 -3.00 19.55
N ASP A 18 -5.55 -2.09 18.61
CA ASP A 18 -5.53 -2.42 17.19
C ASP A 18 -4.11 -2.37 16.63
N GLU A 19 -3.79 -3.29 15.73
CA GLU A 19 -2.48 -3.45 15.09
C GLU A 19 -1.29 -3.48 16.06
N VAL A 20 -1.39 -4.25 17.15
CA VAL A 20 -0.36 -4.32 18.22
C VAL A 20 1.02 -4.76 17.71
N HIS A 21 1.09 -5.41 16.54
CA HIS A 21 2.35 -5.75 15.88
C HIS A 21 3.24 -4.52 15.57
N TYR A 22 2.68 -3.30 15.56
CA TYR A 22 3.44 -2.05 15.49
C TYR A 22 4.29 -1.75 16.74
N MET A 23 4.15 -2.50 17.83
CA MET A 23 5.05 -2.43 18.97
C MET A 23 6.53 -2.70 18.58
N ARG A 24 6.78 -3.39 17.46
CA ARG A 24 8.12 -3.62 16.92
C ARG A 24 8.75 -2.37 16.25
N ASP A 25 7.99 -1.30 16.06
CA ASP A 25 8.51 -0.05 15.49
C ASP A 25 9.53 0.59 16.43
N LYS A 26 10.76 0.82 15.93
CA LYS A 26 11.87 1.34 16.74
C LYS A 26 11.62 2.72 17.34
N SER A 27 10.73 3.51 16.76
CA SER A 27 10.48 4.90 17.14
C SER A 27 9.20 5.09 17.93
N ARG A 28 8.13 4.37 17.54
CA ARG A 28 6.78 4.51 18.09
C ARG A 28 6.35 3.32 18.94
N GLY A 29 7.06 2.20 18.86
CA GLY A 29 6.74 0.96 19.57
C GLY A 29 6.75 1.12 21.10
N VAL A 30 7.64 1.97 21.62
CA VAL A 30 7.74 2.27 23.06
C VAL A 30 6.44 2.80 23.65
N VAL A 31 5.64 3.53 22.86
CA VAL A 31 4.36 4.08 23.32
C VAL A 31 3.36 2.97 23.59
N TRP A 32 3.37 1.90 22.77
CA TRP A 32 2.51 0.74 22.98
C TRP A 32 2.89 0.01 24.27
N GLU A 33 4.18 -0.27 24.45
CA GLU A 33 4.71 -0.96 25.62
C GLU A 33 4.43 -0.19 26.92
N GLU A 34 4.76 1.11 26.96
CA GLU A 34 4.49 1.96 28.13
C GLU A 34 2.99 2.06 28.43
N THR A 35 2.14 2.16 27.40
CA THR A 35 0.69 2.26 27.59
C THR A 35 0.12 0.99 28.20
N ILE A 36 0.60 -0.18 27.77
CA ILE A 36 0.18 -1.46 28.33
C ILE A 36 0.63 -1.56 29.79
N ILE A 37 1.93 -1.35 30.07
CA ILE A 37 2.49 -1.43 31.44
C ILE A 37 1.76 -0.52 32.43
N LEU A 38 1.39 0.69 32.01
CA LEU A 38 0.75 1.68 32.86
C LEU A 38 -0.76 1.47 33.04
N LEU A 39 -1.38 0.55 32.31
CA LEU A 39 -2.81 0.26 32.49
C LEU A 39 -3.05 -0.48 33.81
N PRO A 40 -4.15 -0.18 34.54
CA PRO A 40 -4.46 -0.87 35.79
C PRO A 40 -4.72 -2.36 35.58
N ASP A 41 -4.27 -3.21 36.49
CA ASP A 41 -4.43 -4.68 36.47
C ASP A 41 -5.88 -5.18 36.49
N LYS A 42 -6.86 -4.28 36.69
CA LYS A 42 -8.30 -4.61 36.61
C LYS A 42 -8.86 -4.51 35.19
N VAL A 43 -8.12 -3.88 34.27
CA VAL A 43 -8.53 -3.71 32.88
C VAL A 43 -8.26 -5.00 32.11
N HIS A 44 -9.18 -5.40 31.26
CA HIS A 44 -9.01 -6.49 30.32
C HIS A 44 -8.63 -5.97 28.94
N TYR A 45 -7.98 -6.81 28.16
CA TYR A 45 -7.37 -6.42 26.90
C TYR A 45 -7.93 -7.22 25.73
N VAL A 46 -8.09 -6.56 24.59
CA VAL A 46 -8.28 -7.20 23.29
C VAL A 46 -7.15 -6.73 22.39
N PHE A 47 -6.29 -7.66 21.97
CA PHE A 47 -5.18 -7.36 21.07
C PHE A 47 -5.51 -7.86 19.66
N LEU A 48 -5.63 -6.94 18.70
CA LEU A 48 -5.75 -7.25 17.29
C LEU A 48 -4.36 -7.09 16.66
N SER A 49 -3.90 -8.13 15.97
CA SER A 49 -2.54 -8.21 15.44
C SER A 49 -2.51 -8.92 14.11
N ALA A 50 -1.57 -8.53 13.25
CA ALA A 50 -1.13 -9.39 12.15
C ALA A 50 -0.47 -10.67 12.69
N THR A 51 -0.28 -11.65 11.82
CA THR A 51 0.41 -12.91 12.15
C THR A 51 1.83 -12.63 12.62
N ILE A 52 2.09 -12.84 13.92
CA ILE A 52 3.41 -12.74 14.55
C ILE A 52 3.85 -14.11 15.07
N PRO A 53 5.11 -14.52 14.86
CA PRO A 53 5.57 -15.85 15.28
C PRO A 53 5.72 -15.99 16.81
N ASN A 54 5.85 -14.89 17.55
CA ASN A 54 6.09 -14.88 18.99
C ASN A 54 4.87 -14.44 19.81
N ALA A 55 3.66 -14.77 19.34
CA ALA A 55 2.42 -14.45 20.06
C ALA A 55 2.39 -15.02 21.49
N MET A 56 3.04 -16.17 21.72
CA MET A 56 3.13 -16.80 23.04
C MET A 56 3.92 -15.95 24.04
N GLU A 57 5.12 -15.51 23.66
CA GLU A 57 5.96 -14.64 24.48
C GLU A 57 5.22 -13.34 24.85
N PHE A 58 4.45 -12.79 23.90
CA PHE A 58 3.64 -11.61 24.14
C PHE A 58 2.55 -11.88 25.19
N ALA A 59 1.80 -12.97 25.09
CA ALA A 59 0.76 -13.31 26.05
C ALA A 59 1.32 -13.63 27.44
N GLU A 60 2.47 -14.30 27.51
CA GLU A 60 3.19 -14.58 28.76
C GLU A 60 3.62 -13.27 29.44
N TRP A 61 4.16 -12.32 28.68
CA TRP A 61 4.50 -11.00 29.19
C TRP A 61 3.27 -10.26 29.76
N ILE A 62 2.15 -10.24 29.04
CA ILE A 62 0.88 -9.65 29.52
C ILE A 62 0.42 -10.34 30.82
N CYS A 63 0.49 -11.68 30.87
CA CYS A 63 0.08 -12.45 32.04
C CYS A 63 0.96 -12.16 33.26
N ASP A 64 2.27 -11.96 33.06
CA ASP A 64 3.18 -11.65 34.15
C ASP A 64 2.97 -10.23 34.70
N ILE A 65 2.85 -9.22 33.83
CA ILE A 65 2.75 -7.82 34.29
C ILE A 65 1.37 -7.48 34.89
N HIS A 66 0.28 -8.02 34.35
CA HIS A 66 -1.08 -7.70 34.81
C HIS A 66 -1.73 -8.79 35.67
N ARG A 67 -1.05 -9.93 35.88
CA ARG A 67 -1.56 -11.05 36.70
C ARG A 67 -2.94 -11.55 36.27
N GLN A 68 -3.20 -11.53 34.96
CA GLN A 68 -4.45 -11.99 34.35
C GLN A 68 -4.17 -13.00 33.21
N PRO A 69 -5.03 -14.01 33.01
CA PRO A 69 -4.93 -14.90 31.85
C PRO A 69 -5.03 -14.10 30.54
N CYS A 70 -4.12 -14.37 29.60
CA CYS A 70 -4.15 -13.83 28.25
C CYS A 70 -4.32 -14.96 27.25
N HIS A 71 -5.46 -14.98 26.55
CA HIS A 71 -5.75 -16.01 25.55
C HIS A 71 -5.20 -15.62 24.18
N ILE A 72 -4.65 -16.60 23.45
CA ILE A 72 -4.18 -16.42 22.08
C ILE A 72 -5.13 -17.12 21.14
N VAL A 73 -5.63 -16.38 20.16
CA VAL A 73 -6.35 -16.93 19.01
C VAL A 73 -5.50 -16.66 17.78
N TYR A 74 -4.91 -17.71 17.22
CA TYR A 74 -4.01 -17.63 16.07
C TYR A 74 -4.63 -18.31 14.85
N THR A 75 -4.46 -17.71 13.67
CA THR A 75 -4.88 -18.32 12.41
C THR A 75 -3.98 -17.87 11.25
N ASP A 76 -3.60 -18.83 10.40
CA ASP A 76 -2.98 -18.56 9.09
C ASP A 76 -4.02 -18.48 7.96
N PHE A 77 -5.31 -18.55 8.30
CA PHE A 77 -6.38 -18.51 7.32
C PHE A 77 -6.41 -17.16 6.62
N ARG A 78 -6.29 -17.18 5.29
CA ARG A 78 -6.48 -16.02 4.43
C ARG A 78 -7.73 -16.21 3.57
N PRO A 79 -8.76 -15.34 3.71
CA PRO A 79 -10.01 -15.45 2.95
C PRO A 79 -9.82 -15.39 1.43
N THR A 80 -8.90 -14.53 0.97
CA THR A 80 -8.58 -14.36 -0.46
C THR A 80 -7.18 -14.89 -0.74
N PRO A 81 -7.03 -16.05 -1.40
CA PRO A 81 -5.72 -16.60 -1.75
C PRO A 81 -4.88 -15.61 -2.58
N LEU A 82 -3.58 -15.57 -2.34
CA LEU A 82 -2.67 -14.69 -3.07
C LEU A 82 -1.91 -15.46 -4.15
N GLN A 83 -1.63 -14.77 -5.25
CA GLN A 83 -0.71 -15.21 -6.28
C GLN A 83 0.41 -14.17 -6.38
N HIS A 84 1.67 -14.62 -6.39
CA HIS A 84 2.82 -13.73 -6.47
C HIS A 84 3.42 -13.77 -7.86
N TYR A 85 3.61 -12.59 -8.45
CA TYR A 85 4.18 -12.42 -9.78
C TYR A 85 5.45 -11.58 -9.72
N LEU A 86 6.42 -11.89 -10.58
CA LEU A 86 7.57 -11.03 -10.85
C LEU A 86 7.41 -10.31 -12.20
N PHE A 87 7.73 -9.02 -12.22
CA PHE A 87 7.84 -8.22 -13.43
C PHE A 87 9.31 -7.78 -13.62
N PRO A 88 10.06 -8.39 -14.55
CA PRO A 88 11.42 -7.96 -14.88
C PRO A 88 11.44 -6.54 -15.46
N ALA A 89 12.40 -5.71 -15.04
CA ALA A 89 12.56 -4.36 -15.57
C ALA A 89 12.76 -4.38 -17.09
N ASN A 90 12.06 -3.49 -17.80
CA ASN A 90 11.97 -3.43 -19.26
C ASN A 90 11.43 -4.73 -19.90
N GLY A 91 10.82 -5.63 -19.13
CA GLY A 91 10.20 -6.86 -19.61
C GLY A 91 8.84 -6.62 -20.27
N ASP A 92 8.30 -7.67 -20.89
CA ASP A 92 7.02 -7.64 -21.60
C ASP A 92 5.93 -8.46 -20.90
N GLY A 93 6.19 -9.01 -19.71
CA GLY A 93 5.24 -9.88 -19.02
C GLY A 93 5.52 -10.08 -17.53
N ILE A 94 4.52 -10.68 -16.88
CA ILE A 94 4.57 -11.10 -15.48
C ILE A 94 4.76 -12.61 -15.37
N HIS A 95 5.56 -13.05 -14.40
CA HIS A 95 5.89 -14.45 -14.17
C HIS A 95 5.30 -14.90 -12.84
N LEU A 96 4.37 -15.86 -12.85
CA LEU A 96 3.81 -16.44 -11.63
C LEU A 96 4.87 -17.26 -10.90
N VAL A 97 5.27 -16.81 -9.72
CA VAL A 97 6.31 -17.48 -8.89
C VAL A 97 5.74 -18.18 -7.67
N VAL A 98 4.57 -17.78 -7.17
CA VAL A 98 3.85 -18.50 -6.11
C VAL A 98 2.38 -18.52 -6.50
N ASP A 99 1.79 -19.72 -6.53
CA ASP A 99 0.36 -19.88 -6.84
C ASP A 99 -0.54 -19.72 -5.61
N GLU A 100 -1.85 -19.80 -5.83
CA GLU A 100 -2.90 -19.66 -4.80
C GLU A 100 -2.82 -20.70 -3.68
N LYS A 101 -2.08 -21.80 -3.88
CA LYS A 101 -1.86 -22.85 -2.88
C LYS A 101 -0.56 -22.63 -2.09
N GLY A 102 0.13 -21.52 -2.32
CA GLY A 102 1.45 -21.24 -1.74
C GLY A 102 2.58 -22.06 -2.36
N THR A 103 2.37 -22.70 -3.51
CA THR A 103 3.43 -23.52 -4.15
C THR A 103 4.37 -22.62 -4.94
N PHE A 104 5.65 -22.67 -4.61
CA PHE A 104 6.70 -21.95 -5.33
C PHE A 104 7.02 -22.60 -6.68
N ARG A 105 7.08 -21.78 -7.73
CA ARG A 105 7.33 -22.19 -9.12
C ARG A 105 8.75 -21.82 -9.54
N GLU A 106 9.70 -22.68 -9.19
CA GLU A 106 11.13 -22.44 -9.41
C GLU A 106 11.49 -22.18 -10.88
N GLU A 107 10.91 -22.94 -11.82
CA GLU A 107 11.12 -22.75 -13.25
C GLU A 107 10.75 -21.33 -13.72
N ASN A 108 9.63 -20.79 -13.23
CA ASN A 108 9.19 -19.44 -13.58
C ASN A 108 10.07 -18.37 -12.94
N PHE A 109 10.54 -18.60 -11.72
CA PHE A 109 11.49 -17.73 -11.05
C PHE A 109 12.81 -17.65 -11.82
N GLN A 110 13.37 -18.79 -12.24
CA GLN A 110 14.60 -18.83 -13.03
C GLN A 110 14.42 -18.11 -14.39
N LYS A 111 13.28 -18.30 -15.07
CA LYS A 111 12.95 -17.56 -16.30
C LYS A 111 12.89 -16.05 -16.09
N ALA A 112 12.24 -15.61 -15.00
CA ALA A 112 12.18 -14.20 -14.65
C ALA A 112 13.58 -13.63 -14.41
N MET A 113 14.43 -14.35 -13.66
CA MET A 113 15.79 -13.90 -13.38
C MET A 113 16.69 -13.85 -14.62
N ALA A 114 16.58 -14.85 -15.51
CA ALA A 114 17.34 -14.88 -16.76
C ALA A 114 17.01 -13.68 -17.67
N SER A 115 15.75 -13.22 -17.65
CA SER A 115 15.34 -12.04 -18.43
C SER A 115 15.94 -10.72 -17.94
N ILE A 116 16.33 -10.66 -16.66
CA ILE A 116 17.02 -9.53 -16.06
C ILE A 116 18.51 -9.60 -16.42
N SER A 117 19.14 -10.76 -16.24
CA SER A 117 20.59 -10.93 -16.47
C SER A 117 20.99 -10.74 -17.93
N ASN A 118 20.18 -11.25 -18.87
CA ASN A 118 20.46 -11.11 -20.31
C ASN A 118 20.46 -9.66 -20.78
N LYS A 119 19.75 -8.77 -20.08
CA LYS A 119 19.72 -7.34 -20.39
C LYS A 119 20.84 -6.56 -19.69
N MET A 120 21.28 -6.99 -18.50
CA MET A 120 22.43 -6.37 -17.83
C MET A 120 23.77 -6.71 -18.52
N GLY A 121 23.86 -7.85 -19.19
CA GLY A 121 25.06 -8.27 -19.93
C GLY A 121 25.33 -7.50 -21.23
N GLU A 122 24.37 -6.71 -21.73
CA GLU A 122 24.58 -5.85 -22.91
C GLU A 122 25.21 -4.49 -22.58
N ASP A 123 25.22 -4.07 -21.31
CA ASP A 123 25.71 -2.74 -20.88
C ASP A 123 27.15 -2.76 -20.31
N SER A 124 27.79 -3.94 -20.21
CA SER A 124 29.14 -4.07 -19.67
C SER A 124 30.06 -4.87 -20.59
N GLY A 125 30.50 -4.27 -21.71
CA GLY A 125 31.67 -4.75 -22.44
C GLY A 125 31.77 -4.36 -23.93
N SER A 126 32.39 -3.22 -24.23
CA SER A 126 33.59 -3.14 -25.09
C SER A 126 33.90 -1.69 -25.49
N ILE A 127 34.99 -1.16 -24.93
CA ILE A 127 35.79 -0.09 -25.54
C ILE A 127 36.63 -0.79 -26.62
N ASP A 128 36.18 -0.81 -27.88
CA ASP A 128 37.02 -0.56 -29.06
C ASP A 128 36.29 -0.75 -30.40
N ALA A 129 36.72 0.04 -31.38
CA ALA A 129 36.02 0.41 -32.60
C ALA A 129 35.73 -0.71 -33.62
N LYS A 130 34.53 -0.68 -34.25
CA LYS A 130 34.38 -0.78 -35.71
C LYS A 130 33.01 -0.32 -36.23
N LYS A 131 33.07 0.55 -37.23
CA LYS A 131 31.97 1.09 -38.06
C LYS A 131 31.04 -0.01 -38.61
N GLY A 132 29.73 0.29 -38.58
CA GLY A 132 28.83 -0.01 -39.69
C GLY A 132 27.94 -1.26 -39.55
N LYS A 133 26.77 -1.07 -38.93
CA LYS A 133 25.44 -1.43 -39.47
C LYS A 133 24.44 -1.33 -38.32
N VAL A 134 23.62 -0.29 -38.34
CA VAL A 134 22.46 -0.15 -37.46
C VAL A 134 21.48 -1.28 -37.80
N LYS A 135 21.58 -2.41 -37.10
CA LYS A 135 20.49 -3.37 -37.01
C LYS A 135 19.42 -2.75 -36.12
N LYS A 136 18.40 -2.18 -36.77
CA LYS A 136 17.10 -1.88 -36.18
C LYS A 136 16.58 -3.16 -35.51
N GLY A 137 16.60 -3.20 -34.18
CA GLY A 137 16.04 -4.27 -33.37
C GLY A 137 15.31 -3.69 -32.17
N GLY A 138 14.01 -3.98 -32.07
CA GLY A 138 13.19 -3.72 -30.88
C GLY A 138 12.46 -2.37 -30.88
N PHE A 139 11.15 -2.41 -31.10
CA PHE A 139 10.23 -1.31 -30.80
C PHE A 139 10.30 -0.98 -29.30
N ASN A 140 11.14 -0.04 -28.91
CA ASN A 140 11.10 0.52 -27.56
C ASN A 140 10.03 1.62 -27.58
N ASP A 141 8.80 1.32 -27.15
CA ASP A 141 7.63 2.22 -27.17
C ASP A 141 7.82 3.50 -26.31
N GLY A 142 8.98 3.70 -25.68
CA GLY A 142 9.27 4.88 -24.84
C GLY A 142 8.37 5.00 -23.60
N LYS A 143 7.48 4.03 -23.36
CA LYS A 143 6.54 4.00 -22.24
C LYS A 143 7.16 3.26 -21.07
N SER A 144 7.10 3.88 -19.90
CA SER A 144 7.60 3.32 -18.64
C SER A 144 6.94 1.98 -18.31
N ASP A 145 7.66 1.07 -17.66
CA ASP A 145 7.16 -0.25 -17.25
C ASP A 145 5.82 -0.19 -16.50
N ILE A 146 5.66 0.77 -15.57
CA ILE A 146 4.40 0.95 -14.85
C ILE A 146 3.20 1.18 -15.78
N TYR A 147 3.40 1.88 -16.91
CA TYR A 147 2.34 2.11 -17.90
C TYR A 147 1.94 0.79 -18.57
N LYS A 148 2.93 -0.05 -18.91
CA LYS A 148 2.68 -1.37 -19.48
C LYS A 148 1.93 -2.25 -18.48
N ILE A 149 2.35 -2.24 -17.20
CA ILE A 149 1.73 -3.01 -16.12
C ILE A 149 0.27 -2.59 -15.92
N VAL A 150 0.00 -1.30 -15.70
CA VAL A 150 -1.37 -0.80 -15.45
C VAL A 150 -2.28 -1.08 -16.65
N LYS A 151 -1.79 -0.89 -17.88
CA LYS A 151 -2.58 -1.21 -19.08
C LYS A 151 -2.89 -2.71 -19.19
N MET A 152 -1.95 -3.58 -18.81
CA MET A 152 -2.16 -5.02 -18.78
C MET A 152 -3.14 -5.45 -17.70
N ILE A 153 -3.07 -4.86 -16.50
CA ILE A 153 -4.02 -5.05 -15.40
C ILE A 153 -5.43 -4.66 -15.83
N TRP A 154 -5.58 -3.52 -16.49
CA TRP A 154 -6.87 -3.07 -17.02
C TRP A 154 -7.44 -4.03 -18.07
N ALA A 155 -6.63 -4.44 -19.04
CA ALA A 155 -7.05 -5.38 -20.07
C ALA A 155 -7.45 -6.75 -19.52
N LYS A 156 -6.79 -7.20 -18.44
CA LYS A 156 -7.10 -8.45 -17.73
C LYS A 156 -8.22 -8.32 -16.69
N LYS A 157 -8.77 -7.12 -16.49
CA LYS A 157 -9.79 -6.83 -15.47
C LYS A 157 -9.34 -7.18 -14.04
N TYR A 158 -8.09 -6.86 -13.73
CA TYR A 158 -7.51 -7.01 -12.38
C TYR A 158 -7.64 -5.72 -11.55
N ASN A 159 -8.40 -4.73 -12.03
CA ASN A 159 -8.73 -3.53 -11.28
C ASN A 159 -9.79 -3.83 -10.19
N PRO A 160 -9.76 -3.11 -9.06
CA PRO A 160 -8.84 -2.03 -8.69
C PRO A 160 -7.41 -2.51 -8.37
N VAL A 161 -6.41 -1.63 -8.52
CA VAL A 161 -5.00 -1.93 -8.20
C VAL A 161 -4.39 -0.84 -7.33
N ILE A 162 -3.63 -1.25 -6.31
CA ILE A 162 -2.83 -0.37 -5.47
C ILE A 162 -1.36 -0.48 -5.88
N VAL A 163 -0.73 0.64 -6.18
CA VAL A 163 0.70 0.71 -6.53
C VAL A 163 1.45 1.38 -5.39
N PHE A 164 2.29 0.63 -4.70
CA PHE A 164 3.11 1.17 -3.62
C PHE A 164 4.41 1.79 -4.14
N SER A 165 4.77 2.94 -3.56
CA SER A 165 6.10 3.55 -3.66
C SER A 165 6.49 4.15 -2.31
N PHE A 166 7.78 4.19 -2.02
CA PHE A 166 8.30 4.64 -0.71
C PHE A 166 8.59 6.15 -0.66
N SER A 167 8.29 6.88 -1.74
CA SER A 167 8.49 8.33 -1.84
C SER A 167 7.21 9.02 -2.28
N LYS A 168 6.84 10.08 -1.57
CA LYS A 168 5.67 10.93 -1.90
C LYS A 168 5.76 11.44 -3.34
N ARG A 169 6.96 11.91 -3.72
CA ARG A 169 7.26 12.41 -5.07
C ARG A 169 7.08 11.33 -6.13
N ASP A 170 7.46 10.10 -5.82
CA ASP A 170 7.33 9.00 -6.78
C ASP A 170 5.88 8.58 -6.97
N CYS A 171 5.05 8.58 -5.93
CA CYS A 171 3.61 8.35 -6.05
C CYS A 171 2.97 9.34 -7.04
N GLU A 172 3.26 10.64 -6.90
CA GLU A 172 2.76 11.67 -7.80
C GLU A 172 3.29 11.51 -9.23
N ASN A 173 4.59 11.25 -9.39
CA ASN A 173 5.20 11.03 -10.70
C ASN A 173 4.62 9.82 -11.44
N LEU A 174 4.35 8.72 -10.72
CA LEU A 174 3.73 7.52 -11.30
C LEU A 174 2.31 7.81 -11.77
N ALA A 175 1.52 8.53 -10.97
CA ALA A 175 0.18 8.96 -11.35
C ALA A 175 0.20 9.88 -12.59
N LEU A 176 1.13 10.82 -12.67
CA LEU A 176 1.29 11.69 -13.85
C LEU A 176 1.63 10.90 -15.12
N LYS A 177 2.45 9.85 -15.02
CA LYS A 177 2.71 8.94 -16.15
C LYS A 177 1.43 8.23 -16.62
N MET A 178 0.50 7.96 -15.71
CA MET A 178 -0.78 7.31 -16.01
C MET A 178 -1.87 8.28 -16.46
N SER A 179 -1.66 9.59 -16.33
CA SER A 179 -2.68 10.63 -16.61
C SER A 179 -3.29 10.59 -18.01
N LYS A 180 -2.67 9.91 -18.98
CA LYS A 180 -3.21 9.71 -20.34
C LYS A 180 -4.28 8.62 -20.42
N LEU A 181 -4.37 7.76 -19.42
CA LEU A 181 -5.41 6.75 -19.30
C LEU A 181 -6.65 7.37 -18.66
N ASP A 182 -7.80 6.76 -18.93
CA ASP A 182 -9.08 7.12 -18.35
C ASP A 182 -9.82 5.82 -18.05
N PHE A 183 -10.11 5.60 -16.77
CA PHE A 183 -10.71 4.37 -16.26
C PHE A 183 -12.17 4.55 -15.85
N ASN A 184 -12.67 5.78 -15.83
CA ASN A 184 -14.03 6.09 -15.43
C ASN A 184 -14.91 6.37 -16.64
N THR A 185 -16.12 5.84 -16.60
CA THR A 185 -17.25 6.26 -17.44
C THR A 185 -17.65 7.70 -17.14
N ASP A 186 -18.44 8.31 -18.02
CA ASP A 186 -18.92 9.68 -17.80
C ASP A 186 -19.82 9.79 -16.55
N ASP A 187 -20.67 8.78 -16.30
CA ASP A 187 -21.54 8.73 -15.11
C ASP A 187 -20.73 8.66 -13.80
N GLU A 188 -19.71 7.80 -13.74
CA GLU A 188 -18.78 7.71 -12.60
C GLU A 188 -18.05 9.04 -12.39
N ARG A 189 -17.67 9.70 -13.49
CA ARG A 189 -16.98 11.00 -13.47
C ARG A 189 -17.85 12.09 -12.86
N GLU A 190 -19.13 12.13 -13.23
CA GLU A 190 -20.10 13.07 -12.67
C GLU A 190 -20.38 12.78 -11.19
N MET A 191 -20.62 11.52 -10.84
CA MET A 191 -20.86 11.10 -9.46
C MET A 191 -19.68 11.47 -8.56
N LEU A 192 -18.46 11.13 -8.98
CA LEU A 192 -17.23 11.46 -8.27
C LEU A 192 -17.09 12.97 -8.10
N THR A 193 -17.33 13.74 -9.17
CA THR A 193 -17.23 15.21 -9.11
C THR A 193 -18.23 15.81 -8.14
N LYS A 194 -19.48 15.29 -8.10
CA LYS A 194 -20.50 15.72 -7.13
C LYS A 194 -20.05 15.45 -5.69
N ILE A 195 -19.56 14.25 -5.40
CA ILE A 195 -19.09 13.88 -4.06
C ILE A 195 -17.87 14.72 -3.66
N PHE A 196 -16.91 14.91 -4.57
CA PHE A 196 -15.72 15.73 -4.33
C PHE A 196 -16.10 17.17 -3.99
N ASN A 197 -16.99 17.79 -4.80
CA ASN A 197 -17.44 19.16 -4.59
C ASN A 197 -18.18 19.33 -3.25
N ASN A 198 -19.00 18.34 -2.87
CA ASN A 198 -19.68 18.35 -1.58
C ASN A 198 -18.70 18.21 -0.41
N ALA A 199 -17.64 17.41 -0.55
CA ALA A 199 -16.65 17.26 0.50
C ALA A 199 -15.83 18.54 0.69
N ILE A 200 -15.37 19.17 -0.40
CA ILE A 200 -14.60 20.42 -0.33
C ILE A 200 -15.45 21.66 -0.01
N SER A 201 -16.78 21.57 -0.02
CA SER A 201 -17.64 22.74 0.25
C SER A 201 -17.50 23.27 1.67
N ILE A 202 -17.01 22.45 2.60
CA ILE A 202 -16.74 22.85 3.99
C ILE A 202 -15.51 23.77 4.12
N LEU A 203 -14.65 23.79 3.10
CA LEU A 203 -13.44 24.62 3.09
C LEU A 203 -13.78 26.07 2.71
N SER A 204 -12.91 26.99 3.11
CA SER A 204 -12.97 28.37 2.65
C SER A 204 -12.72 28.47 1.13
N ASP A 205 -13.15 29.56 0.50
CA ASP A 205 -12.91 29.73 -0.94
C ASP A 205 -11.42 29.87 -1.27
N GLU A 206 -10.62 30.43 -0.35
CA GLU A 206 -9.16 30.47 -0.47
C GLU A 206 -8.54 29.06 -0.45
N ASP A 207 -9.01 28.19 0.44
CA ASP A 207 -8.52 26.82 0.56
C ASP A 207 -8.90 25.95 -0.65
N LYS A 208 -10.10 26.14 -1.22
CA LYS A 208 -10.53 25.45 -2.45
C LYS A 208 -9.60 25.73 -3.63
N GLU A 209 -8.96 26.91 -3.62
CA GLU A 209 -8.07 27.33 -4.69
C GLU A 209 -6.65 26.75 -4.59
N LEU A 210 -6.35 25.98 -3.52
CA LEU A 210 -5.05 25.36 -3.30
C LEU A 210 -4.67 24.43 -4.47
N PRO A 211 -3.40 24.49 -4.95
CA PRO A 211 -2.95 23.67 -6.07
C PRO A 211 -3.16 22.16 -5.89
N GLN A 212 -3.02 21.67 -4.65
CA GLN A 212 -3.21 20.24 -4.37
C GLN A 212 -4.65 19.78 -4.62
N ILE A 213 -5.65 20.62 -4.31
CA ILE A 213 -7.07 20.33 -4.58
C ILE A 213 -7.35 20.39 -6.08
N LYS A 214 -6.82 21.41 -6.75
CA LYS A 214 -7.03 21.60 -8.20
C LYS A 214 -6.38 20.52 -9.06
N HIS A 215 -5.18 20.06 -8.69
CA HIS A 215 -4.45 19.06 -9.48
C HIS A 215 -4.94 17.63 -9.26
N ILE A 216 -5.56 17.33 -8.11
CA ILE A 216 -6.01 15.98 -7.79
C ILE A 216 -7.35 15.63 -8.45
N LEU A 217 -8.28 16.59 -8.57
CA LEU A 217 -9.60 16.34 -9.15
C LEU A 217 -9.52 15.80 -10.60
N PRO A 218 -8.69 16.35 -11.52
CA PRO A 218 -8.54 15.79 -12.86
C PRO A 218 -8.02 14.34 -12.88
N LEU A 219 -7.19 13.95 -11.91
CA LEU A 219 -6.69 12.57 -11.79
C LEU A 219 -7.80 11.64 -11.26
N LEU A 220 -8.52 12.07 -10.22
CA LEU A 220 -9.62 11.30 -9.66
C LEU A 220 -10.75 11.08 -10.67
N ARG A 221 -11.07 12.10 -11.47
CA ARG A 221 -12.03 11.98 -12.58
C ARG A 221 -11.64 10.91 -13.61
N ARG A 222 -10.35 10.59 -13.75
CA ARG A 222 -9.84 9.51 -14.62
C ARG A 222 -9.73 8.16 -13.92
N GLY A 223 -10.13 8.05 -12.65
CA GLY A 223 -9.97 6.84 -11.84
C GLY A 223 -8.56 6.64 -11.30
N ILE A 224 -7.77 7.71 -11.14
CA ILE A 224 -6.40 7.66 -10.63
C ILE A 224 -6.32 8.39 -9.28
N GLY A 225 -6.16 7.63 -8.20
CA GLY A 225 -5.94 8.15 -6.85
C GLY A 225 -4.46 8.22 -6.48
N ILE A 226 -4.10 9.19 -5.64
CA ILE A 226 -2.78 9.29 -5.00
C ILE A 226 -3.00 9.28 -3.50
N HIS A 227 -2.23 8.50 -2.75
CA HIS A 227 -2.31 8.49 -1.29
C HIS A 227 -0.92 8.50 -0.66
N HIS A 228 -0.65 9.49 0.19
CA HIS A 228 0.54 9.56 1.03
C HIS A 228 0.34 10.58 2.16
N SER A 229 1.20 10.54 3.17
CA SER A 229 1.13 11.41 4.36
C SER A 229 1.22 12.92 4.08
N GLY A 230 1.64 13.33 2.88
CA GLY A 230 1.76 14.74 2.48
C GLY A 230 0.49 15.38 1.90
N LEU A 231 -0.57 14.62 1.69
CA LEU A 231 -1.86 15.17 1.27
C LEU A 231 -2.60 15.80 2.44
N LEU A 232 -3.44 16.81 2.14
CA LEU A 232 -4.39 17.38 3.08
C LEU A 232 -5.27 16.27 3.67
N PRO A 233 -5.59 16.29 4.97
CA PRO A 233 -6.43 15.26 5.62
C PRO A 233 -7.74 15.00 4.86
N ILE A 234 -8.45 16.06 4.49
CA ILE A 234 -9.70 15.97 3.74
C ILE A 234 -9.52 15.26 2.38
N LEU A 235 -8.40 15.47 1.69
CA LEU A 235 -8.13 14.78 0.43
C LEU A 235 -7.82 13.30 0.65
N LYS A 236 -7.12 12.94 1.72
CA LYS A 236 -6.87 11.53 2.06
C LYS A 236 -8.18 10.79 2.28
N GLU A 237 -9.05 11.35 3.11
CA GLU A 237 -10.36 10.77 3.42
C GLU A 237 -11.21 10.60 2.16
N ILE A 238 -11.29 11.63 1.30
CA ILE A 238 -12.04 11.56 0.04
C ILE A 238 -11.50 10.45 -0.88
N ILE A 239 -10.17 10.35 -1.01
CA ILE A 239 -9.53 9.33 -1.84
C ILE A 239 -9.77 7.94 -1.27
N GLU A 240 -9.72 7.80 0.05
CA GLU A 240 -10.01 6.53 0.72
C GLU A 240 -11.48 6.10 0.53
N ILE A 241 -12.42 7.05 0.55
CA ILE A 241 -13.83 6.77 0.23
C ILE A 241 -13.96 6.27 -1.20
N PHE A 242 -13.34 6.95 -2.17
CA PHE A 242 -13.45 6.56 -3.58
C PHE A 242 -12.75 5.24 -3.90
N CYS A 243 -11.59 4.98 -3.31
CA CYS A 243 -10.73 3.85 -3.68
C CYS A 243 -10.92 2.60 -2.81
N PHE A 244 -11.39 2.73 -1.57
CA PHE A 244 -11.47 1.60 -0.63
C PHE A 244 -12.89 1.23 -0.18
N HIS A 245 -13.88 2.13 -0.29
CA HIS A 245 -15.23 1.87 0.22
C HIS A 245 -16.29 1.65 -0.88
N ILE A 246 -15.98 1.92 -2.15
CA ILE A 246 -16.92 1.80 -3.28
C ILE A 246 -16.67 0.54 -4.15
N CYS A 247 -15.71 -0.32 -3.79
CA CYS A 247 -15.45 -1.58 -4.48
C CYS A 247 -16.12 -2.78 -3.80
#